data_AF-A0A2K8UCA9-F1
#
_entry.id   AF-A0A2K8UCA9-F1
#
_cell.length_a   1.000
_cell.length_b   1.000
_cell.length_c   1.000
_cell.angle_alpha   90.00
_cell.angle_beta   90.00
_cell.angle_gamma   90.00
#
_symmetry.space_group_name_H-M   'P 1'
#
loop_
_entity.id
_entity.type
_entity.pdbx_description
1 polymer ?
#
loop_
_entity_poly.entity_id
_entity_poly.type
_entity_poly.pdbx_seq_one_letter_code
_entity_poly.pdbx_strand_id
1 'polypeptide(L)'
;MKQWWIYDRQLYALRRIARTEMATAHHQAVIAVGLEDPDVTGFRWRLSASHPVADICDYYADLDLGMGAGVFPKDQVPRGNSHPHCMCSLTPTMRQMRKDGVRGSTDFGAFVDRLRPEQRAGLVPACAEQARSAGVP
;
A
#
# COMPACT_ATOMS: atom_id res chain seq x y z
N MET A 1 32.05 12.51 -35.57
CA MET A 1 30.60 12.71 -35.37
C MET A 1 30.20 11.94 -34.10
N LYS A 2 29.79 12.61 -33.02
CA LYS A 2 29.44 11.92 -31.77
C LYS A 2 28.14 11.12 -31.98
N GLN A 3 28.19 9.80 -31.81
CA GLN A 3 27.05 8.89 -32.01
C GLN A 3 26.14 8.87 -30.77
N TRP A 4 25.48 9.99 -30.49
CA TRP A 4 24.61 10.19 -29.33
C TRP A 4 23.50 9.15 -29.20
N TRP A 5 22.96 8.66 -30.31
CA TRP A 5 21.92 7.63 -30.33
C TRP A 5 22.35 6.30 -29.70
N ILE A 6 23.64 5.95 -29.77
CA ILE A 6 24.18 4.74 -29.11
C ILE A 6 24.14 4.94 -27.60
N TYR A 7 24.57 6.11 -27.12
CA TYR A 7 24.52 6.47 -25.70
C TYR A 7 23.08 6.51 -25.17
N ASP A 8 22.15 7.11 -25.91
CA ASP A 8 20.74 7.16 -25.51
C ASP A 8 20.12 5.77 -25.42
N ARG A 9 20.42 4.89 -26.37
CA ARG A 9 19.97 3.49 -26.35
C ARG A 9 20.53 2.74 -25.15
N GLN A 10 21.81 2.92 -24.83
CA GLN A 10 22.44 2.32 -23.66
C GLN A 10 21.83 2.86 -22.37
N LEU A 11 21.63 4.17 -22.28
CA LEU A 11 21.03 4.83 -21.12
C LEU A 11 19.60 4.36 -20.88
N TYR A 12 18.80 4.22 -21.94
CA TYR A 12 17.46 3.64 -21.85
C TYR A 12 17.50 2.20 -21.31
N ALA A 13 18.37 1.35 -21.86
CA ALA A 13 18.52 -0.02 -21.40
C ALA A 13 18.92 -0.11 -19.92
N LEU A 14 19.89 0.72 -19.49
CA LEU A 14 20.33 0.81 -18.10
C LEU A 14 19.19 1.26 -17.18
N ARG A 15 18.42 2.29 -17.57
CA ARG A 15 17.25 2.77 -16.81
C ARG A 15 16.17 1.70 -16.70
N ARG A 16 15.94 0.93 -17.77
CA ARG A 16 14.98 -0.18 -17.75
C ARG A 16 15.40 -1.29 -16.80
N ILE A 17 16.68 -1.67 -16.83
CA ILE A 17 17.23 -2.67 -15.90
C ILE A 17 17.06 -2.14 -14.47
N ALA A 18 17.58 -0.96 -14.17
CA ALA A 18 17.50 -0.37 -12.84
C ALA A 18 16.06 -0.32 -12.31
N ARG A 19 15.10 0.18 -13.10
CA ARG A 19 13.69 0.24 -12.69
C ARG A 19 13.09 -1.14 -12.44
N THR A 20 13.36 -2.09 -13.34
CA THR A 20 12.80 -3.45 -13.25
C THR A 20 13.38 -4.18 -12.05
N GLU A 21 14.69 -4.09 -11.82
CA GLU A 21 15.35 -4.69 -10.65
C GLU A 21 14.87 -4.06 -9.34
N MET A 22 14.73 -2.74 -9.28
CA MET A 22 14.18 -2.06 -8.10
C MET A 22 12.75 -2.52 -7.79
N ALA A 23 11.89 -2.59 -8.81
CA ALA A 23 10.53 -3.08 -8.63
C ALA A 23 10.52 -4.54 -8.18
N THR A 24 11.39 -5.39 -8.74
CA THR A 24 11.47 -6.81 -8.40
C THR A 24 11.96 -7.01 -6.98
N ALA A 25 13.01 -6.29 -6.58
CA ALA A 25 13.53 -6.31 -5.22
C ALA A 25 12.47 -5.86 -4.21
N HIS A 26 11.74 -4.78 -4.49
CA HIS A 26 10.65 -4.31 -3.64
C HIS A 26 9.53 -5.36 -3.52
N HIS A 27 9.11 -5.95 -4.64
CA HIS A 27 8.07 -6.99 -4.68
C HIS A 27 8.45 -8.20 -3.84
N GLN A 28 9.67 -8.70 -4.01
CA GLN A 28 10.21 -9.82 -3.24
C GLN A 28 10.33 -9.50 -1.76
N ALA A 29 10.80 -8.29 -1.41
CA ALA A 29 10.95 -7.87 -0.02
C ALA A 29 9.61 -7.79 0.71
N VAL A 30 8.57 -7.22 0.07
CA VAL A 30 7.23 -7.15 0.65
C VAL A 30 6.68 -8.55 0.92
N ILE A 31 6.86 -9.48 -0.03
CA ILE A 31 6.44 -10.87 0.15
C ILE A 31 7.23 -11.53 1.28
N ALA A 32 8.56 -11.43 1.29
CA ALA A 32 9.40 -12.07 2.29
C ALA A 32 9.01 -11.64 3.72
N VAL A 33 8.92 -10.33 3.96
CA VAL A 33 8.52 -9.77 5.27
C VAL A 33 7.08 -10.16 5.60
N GLY A 34 6.15 -10.04 4.65
CA GLY A 34 4.75 -10.35 4.91
C GLY A 34 4.46 -11.82 5.12
N LEU A 35 5.27 -12.73 4.58
CA LEU A 35 5.15 -14.17 4.83
C LEU A 35 5.51 -14.52 6.28
N GLU A 36 6.55 -13.88 6.82
CA GLU A 36 7.03 -14.07 8.19
C GLU A 36 6.09 -13.48 9.25
N ASP A 37 5.39 -12.38 8.92
CA ASP A 37 4.48 -11.69 9.84
C ASP A 37 3.14 -12.44 10.01
N PRO A 38 2.77 -12.90 11.23
CA PRO A 38 1.50 -13.60 11.47
C PRO A 38 0.25 -12.72 11.33
N ASP A 39 0.35 -11.40 11.44
CA ASP A 39 -0.79 -10.47 11.36
C ASP A 39 -1.19 -10.17 9.91
N VAL A 40 -0.27 -10.38 8.96
CA VAL A 40 -0.54 -10.30 7.53
C VAL A 40 -1.41 -11.48 7.12
N THR A 41 -2.59 -11.20 6.57
CA THR A 41 -3.52 -12.22 6.04
C THR A 41 -3.31 -12.50 4.55
N GLY A 42 -2.82 -11.51 3.80
CA GLY A 42 -2.58 -11.64 2.37
C GLY A 42 -1.95 -10.38 1.78
N PHE A 43 -1.87 -10.32 0.46
CA PHE A 43 -1.27 -9.22 -0.28
C PHE A 43 -2.26 -8.65 -1.28
N ARG A 44 -2.48 -7.34 -1.22
CA ARG A 44 -3.30 -6.64 -2.20
C ARG A 44 -2.45 -6.15 -3.36
N TRP A 45 -2.82 -6.50 -4.58
CA TRP A 45 -2.27 -5.93 -5.80
C TRP A 45 -2.79 -4.51 -6.00
N ARG A 46 -1.88 -3.54 -6.14
CA ARG A 46 -2.20 -2.13 -6.36
C ARG A 46 -1.66 -1.69 -7.71
N LEU A 47 -2.56 -1.20 -8.56
CA LEU A 47 -2.18 -0.55 -9.80
C LEU A 47 -1.48 0.77 -9.51
N SER A 48 -0.39 1.03 -10.24
CA SER A 48 0.27 2.33 -10.23
C SER A 48 -0.56 3.35 -10.99
N ALA A 49 -0.50 4.62 -10.59
CA ALA A 49 -1.11 5.70 -11.36
C ALA A 49 -0.50 5.86 -12.78
N SER A 50 0.71 5.34 -13.00
CA SER A 50 1.35 5.33 -14.33
C SER A 50 1.14 4.02 -15.10
N HIS A 51 0.22 3.16 -14.65
CA HIS A 51 -0.17 1.96 -15.39
C HIS A 51 -0.89 2.39 -16.69
N PRO A 52 -0.28 2.16 -17.87
CA PRO A 52 -0.68 2.89 -19.08
C PRO A 52 -1.75 2.18 -19.91
N VAL A 53 -1.84 0.85 -19.82
CA VAL A 53 -2.63 0.00 -20.71
C VAL A 53 -3.15 -1.19 -19.91
N ALA A 54 -4.43 -1.51 -20.09
CA ALA A 54 -5.04 -2.69 -19.49
C ALA A 54 -4.25 -3.97 -19.85
N ASP A 55 -3.76 -4.67 -18.84
CA ASP A 55 -2.96 -5.88 -18.97
C ASP A 55 -3.22 -6.85 -17.79
N ILE A 56 -2.32 -7.82 -17.59
CA ILE A 56 -2.44 -8.81 -16.53
C ILE A 56 -2.45 -8.19 -15.12
N CYS A 57 -1.90 -6.98 -14.93
CA CYS A 57 -1.98 -6.30 -13.64
C CYS A 57 -3.42 -5.92 -13.28
N ASP A 58 -4.24 -5.51 -14.24
CA ASP A 58 -5.67 -5.23 -13.99
C ASP A 58 -6.39 -6.51 -13.60
N TYR A 59 -6.10 -7.60 -14.31
CA TYR A 59 -6.61 -8.91 -13.94
C TYR A 59 -6.22 -9.28 -12.50
N TYR A 60 -4.97 -9.07 -12.09
CA TYR A 60 -4.55 -9.29 -10.71
C TYR A 60 -5.19 -8.33 -9.71
N ALA A 61 -5.46 -7.09 -10.08
CA ALA A 61 -6.11 -6.11 -9.21
C ALA A 61 -7.62 -6.39 -9.01
N ASP A 62 -8.27 -7.00 -10.00
CA ASP A 62 -9.71 -7.29 -9.98
C ASP A 62 -10.04 -8.70 -9.49
N LEU A 63 -9.08 -9.63 -9.56
CA LEU A 63 -9.27 -11.02 -9.15
C LEU A 63 -9.66 -11.12 -7.66
N ASP A 64 -10.80 -11.74 -7.36
CA ASP A 64 -11.24 -12.04 -6.00
C ASP A 64 -11.06 -13.54 -5.69
N LEU A 65 -10.17 -13.82 -4.74
CA LEU A 65 -9.89 -15.17 -4.23
C LEU A 65 -10.61 -15.44 -2.89
N GLY A 66 -11.69 -14.71 -2.59
CA GLY A 66 -12.49 -14.83 -1.38
C GLY A 66 -12.07 -13.89 -0.24
N MET A 67 -11.13 -12.98 -0.48
CA MET A 67 -10.65 -11.97 0.47
C MET A 67 -10.88 -10.53 -0.02
N GLY A 68 -11.61 -10.38 -1.12
CA GLY A 68 -11.87 -9.12 -1.81
C GLY A 68 -10.97 -8.95 -3.03
N ALA A 69 -11.43 -8.09 -3.95
CA ALA A 69 -10.75 -7.82 -5.20
C ALA A 69 -9.27 -7.43 -5.01
N GLY A 70 -8.43 -8.14 -5.74
CA GLY A 70 -7.00 -7.99 -5.80
C GLY A 70 -6.25 -8.48 -4.58
N VAL A 71 -6.88 -9.20 -3.65
CA VAL A 71 -6.24 -9.72 -2.44
C VAL A 71 -5.86 -11.18 -2.63
N PHE A 72 -4.56 -11.44 -2.67
CA PHE A 72 -3.97 -12.76 -2.79
C PHE A 72 -3.66 -13.38 -1.42
N PRO A 73 -3.98 -14.67 -1.19
CA PRO A 73 -3.50 -15.39 -0.03
C PRO A 73 -1.99 -15.62 -0.13
N LYS A 74 -1.35 -15.84 1.03
CA LYS A 74 0.12 -15.95 1.15
C LYS A 74 0.73 -17.03 0.26
N ASP A 75 -0.01 -18.12 0.02
CA ASP A 75 0.40 -19.25 -0.79
C ASP A 75 0.27 -19.01 -2.31
N GLN A 76 -0.62 -18.10 -2.72
CA GLN A 76 -0.96 -17.89 -4.15
C GLN A 76 -0.49 -16.54 -4.70
N VAL A 77 0.18 -15.71 -3.89
CA VAL A 77 0.70 -14.41 -4.36
C VAL A 77 1.72 -14.60 -5.49
N PRO A 78 1.58 -13.91 -6.64
CA PRO A 78 2.58 -13.95 -7.69
C PRO A 78 3.94 -13.46 -7.15
N ARG A 79 5.00 -14.26 -7.29
CA ARG A 79 6.33 -13.97 -6.70
C ARG A 79 7.21 -13.04 -7.54
N GLY A 80 6.83 -12.79 -8.78
CA GLY A 80 7.54 -11.91 -9.69
C GLY A 80 6.67 -10.75 -10.16
N ASN A 81 7.31 -9.71 -10.66
CA ASN A 81 6.61 -8.64 -11.37
C ASN A 81 6.06 -9.13 -12.70
N SER A 82 4.90 -8.61 -13.07
CA SER A 82 4.16 -9.03 -14.26
C SER A 82 4.84 -8.68 -15.58
N HIS A 83 5.61 -7.59 -15.63
CA HIS A 83 6.27 -7.13 -16.85
C HIS A 83 7.46 -6.21 -16.55
N PRO A 84 8.40 -6.06 -17.50
CA PRO A 84 9.42 -5.02 -17.42
C PRO A 84 8.79 -3.64 -17.28
N HIS A 85 9.44 -2.73 -16.56
CA HIS A 85 8.89 -1.41 -16.21
C HIS A 85 7.57 -1.41 -15.41
N CYS A 86 7.11 -2.55 -14.90
CA CYS A 86 5.95 -2.56 -14.00
C CYS A 86 6.24 -1.70 -12.77
N MET A 87 5.31 -0.81 -12.43
CA MET A 87 5.34 -0.01 -11.21
C MET A 87 4.16 -0.32 -10.29
N CYS A 88 3.33 -1.31 -10.64
CA CYS A 88 2.32 -1.86 -9.74
C CYS A 88 3.01 -2.53 -8.56
N SER A 89 2.37 -2.52 -7.40
CA SER A 89 2.99 -2.98 -6.15
C SER A 89 2.06 -3.85 -5.33
N LEU A 90 2.64 -4.65 -4.44
CA LEU A 90 1.91 -5.36 -3.41
C LEU A 90 1.86 -4.52 -2.14
N THR A 91 0.70 -4.51 -1.50
CA THR A 91 0.53 -3.97 -0.14
C THR A 91 0.05 -5.08 0.78
N PRO A 92 0.74 -5.37 1.90
CA PRO A 92 0.27 -6.36 2.86
C PRO A 92 -1.08 -5.94 3.41
N THR A 93 -2.03 -6.88 3.42
CA THR A 93 -3.32 -6.72 4.05
C THR A 93 -3.27 -7.42 5.40
N MET A 94 -3.58 -6.69 6.46
CA MET A 94 -3.65 -7.21 7.82
C MET A 94 -5.05 -7.71 8.13
N ARG A 95 -5.17 -8.62 9.10
CA ARG A 95 -6.47 -8.99 9.68
C ARG A 95 -7.15 -7.74 10.22
N GLN A 96 -8.38 -7.45 9.78
CA GLN A 96 -9.19 -6.41 10.42
C GLN A 96 -9.41 -6.76 11.90
N MET A 97 -9.25 -5.78 12.79
CA MET A 97 -9.61 -5.93 14.21
C MET A 97 -11.02 -6.52 14.34
N ARG A 98 -11.17 -7.62 15.09
CA ARG A 98 -12.47 -8.29 15.34
C ARG A 98 -13.51 -7.26 15.80
N LYS A 99 -14.70 -7.30 15.20
CA LYS A 99 -15.88 -6.52 15.65
C LYS A 99 -16.43 -6.97 17.01
N ASP A 100 -15.89 -8.03 17.61
CA ASP A 100 -16.40 -8.71 18.81
C ASP A 100 -16.10 -7.99 20.14
N GLY A 101 -15.95 -6.66 20.11
CA GLY A 101 -16.31 -5.85 21.29
C GLY A 101 -15.18 -5.24 22.13
N VAL A 102 -13.91 -5.25 21.69
CA VAL A 102 -12.89 -4.34 22.27
C VAL A 102 -12.49 -3.34 21.18
N ARG A 103 -13.19 -2.20 21.19
CA ARG A 103 -13.78 -1.61 19.99
C ARG A 103 -13.00 -0.44 19.39
N GLY A 104 -12.15 -0.71 18.39
CA GLY A 104 -11.80 0.26 17.34
C GLY A 104 -13.05 0.61 16.53
N SER A 105 -13.33 1.89 16.29
CA SER A 105 -14.46 2.30 15.46
C SER A 105 -14.11 2.16 13.96
N THR A 106 -15.13 1.95 13.14
CA THR A 106 -15.03 2.18 11.68
C THR A 106 -15.00 3.67 11.32
N ASP A 107 -15.33 4.55 12.26
CA ASP A 107 -15.39 6.01 12.10
C ASP A 107 -14.59 6.70 13.21
N PHE A 108 -13.65 7.57 12.84
CA PHE A 108 -12.78 8.23 13.81
C PHE A 108 -13.58 8.98 14.90
N GLY A 109 -14.69 9.64 14.55
CA GLY A 109 -15.58 10.32 15.50
C GLY A 109 -16.12 9.36 16.56
N ALA A 110 -16.69 8.24 16.13
CA ALA A 110 -17.18 7.20 17.02
C ALA A 110 -16.08 6.51 17.86
N PHE A 111 -14.79 6.62 17.49
CA PHE A 111 -13.68 6.20 18.36
C PHE A 111 -13.40 7.26 19.41
N VAL A 112 -13.29 8.52 19.00
CA VAL A 112 -13.03 9.65 19.88
C VAL A 112 -14.12 9.78 20.94
N ASP A 113 -15.38 9.52 20.61
CA ASP A 113 -16.50 9.54 21.55
C ASP A 113 -16.47 8.43 22.61
N ARG A 114 -15.74 7.34 22.36
CA ARG A 114 -15.56 6.24 23.33
C ARG A 114 -14.38 6.45 24.28
N LEU A 115 -13.51 7.42 23.99
CA LEU A 115 -12.35 7.69 24.83
C LEU A 115 -12.79 8.36 26.13
N ARG A 116 -12.07 8.04 27.21
CA ARG A 116 -12.25 8.78 28.47
C ARG A 116 -11.90 10.26 28.25
N PRO A 117 -12.54 11.20 28.96
CA PRO A 117 -12.27 12.64 28.82
C PRO A 117 -10.78 13.00 28.91
N GLU A 118 -10.04 12.31 29.78
CA GLU A 118 -8.60 12.47 29.99
C GLU A 118 -7.77 12.09 28.76
N GLN A 119 -8.15 11.00 28.08
CA GLN A 119 -7.51 10.54 26.85
C GLN A 119 -7.89 11.44 25.66
N ARG A 120 -9.11 12.00 25.70
CA ARG A 120 -9.61 12.93 24.67
C ARG A 120 -8.88 14.27 24.73
N ALA A 121 -8.59 14.78 25.93
CA ALA A 121 -7.83 16.01 26.12
C ALA A 121 -6.41 15.90 25.51
N GLY A 122 -5.74 14.75 25.67
CA GLY A 122 -4.42 14.52 25.09
C GLY A 122 -4.36 14.44 23.55
N LEU A 123 -5.50 14.28 22.87
CA LEU A 123 -5.58 14.25 21.41
C LEU A 123 -5.75 15.64 20.78
N VAL A 124 -6.28 16.60 21.55
CA VAL A 124 -6.49 17.96 21.06
C VAL A 124 -5.19 18.73 21.24
N PRO A 125 -4.56 19.23 20.17
CA PRO A 125 -3.34 20.02 20.32
C PRO A 125 -3.65 21.34 21.05
N ALA A 126 -2.70 21.84 21.83
CA ALA A 126 -2.87 23.06 22.62
C ALA A 126 -3.32 24.28 21.78
N CYS A 127 -2.93 24.35 20.50
CA CYS A 127 -3.39 25.38 19.58
C CYS A 127 -4.89 25.28 19.27
N ALA A 128 -5.44 24.07 19.18
CA ALA A 128 -6.88 23.85 18.97
C ALA A 128 -7.68 24.15 20.25
N GLU A 129 -7.11 23.90 21.43
CA GLU A 129 -7.74 24.31 22.69
C GLU A 129 -7.76 25.83 22.86
N GLN A 130 -6.66 26.51 22.53
CA GLN A 130 -6.59 27.97 22.52
C GLN A 130 -7.54 28.61 21.50
N ALA A 131 -7.68 28.01 20.32
CA ALA A 131 -8.65 28.46 19.31
C ALA A 131 -10.10 28.32 19.82
N ARG A 132 -10.42 27.19 20.46
CA ARG A 132 -11.75 26.96 21.09
C ARG A 132 -12.03 27.94 22.22
N SER A 133 -11.06 28.22 23.08
CA SER A 133 -11.23 29.18 24.19
C SER A 133 -11.34 30.63 23.70
N ALA A 134 -10.73 30.95 22.55
CA ALA A 134 -10.89 32.22 21.85
C ALA A 134 -12.20 32.32 21.04
N GLY A 135 -13.07 31.30 21.07
CA GLY A 135 -14.36 31.30 20.38
C GLY A 135 -14.26 31.07 18.86
N VAL A 136 -13.12 30.57 18.38
CA VAL A 136 -12.95 30.18 16.97
C VAL A 136 -13.49 28.75 16.80
N PRO A 137 -14.43 28.52 15.86
CA PRO A 137 -15.03 27.20 15.65
C PRO A 137 -14.02 26.13 15.22
#